data_AF-A0A496BLK4-F1
#
_entry.id   AF-A0A496BLK4-F1
#
_cell.length_a   1.000
_cell.length_b   1.000
_cell.length_c   1.000
_cell.angle_alpha   90.00
_cell.angle_beta   90.00
_cell.angle_gamma   90.00
#
_symmetry.space_group_name_H-M   'P 1'
#
loop_
_entity.id
_entity.type
_entity.pdbx_description
1 polymer ?
#
loop_
_entity_poly.entity_id
_entity_poly.type
_entity_poly.pdbx_seq_one_letter_code
_entity_poly.pdbx_strand_id
1 'polypeptide(L)' 'METTTSLKTFEVTIPEKYADILKKFITSLEGKVKAQKKSGLDEALEDVKAGRIYHAESTKDLMKQILG' A
#
# COMPACT_ATOMS: atom_id res chain seq x y z
N MET A 1 28.77 25.68 5.44
CA MET A 1 27.34 25.94 5.19
C MET A 1 26.66 24.59 5.12
N GLU A 2 25.86 24.24 6.13
CA GLU A 2 25.00 23.06 6.08
C GLU A 2 23.86 23.38 5.11
N THR A 3 23.88 22.79 3.91
CA THR A 3 22.78 22.90 2.96
C THR A 3 21.64 22.03 3.46
N THR A 4 20.66 22.65 4.12
CA THR A 4 19.42 21.98 4.51
C THR A 4 18.63 21.63 3.24
N THR A 5 18.77 20.41 2.75
CA THR A 5 18.02 19.92 1.60
C THR A 5 16.58 19.61 2.00
N SER A 6 15.66 20.50 1.65
CA SER A 6 14.22 20.31 1.85
C SER A 6 13.66 19.29 0.86
N LEU A 7 13.05 18.22 1.36
CA LEU A 7 12.41 17.19 0.55
C LEU A 7 10.93 17.51 0.33
N LYS A 8 10.45 17.41 -0.91
CA LYS A 8 9.03 17.57 -1.28
C LYS A 8 8.50 16.28 -1.90
N THR A 9 7.37 15.78 -1.41
CA THR A 9 6.71 14.56 -1.93
C THR A 9 5.54 14.97 -2.82
N PHE A 10 5.37 14.30 -3.95
CA PHE A 10 4.24 14.48 -4.88
C PHE A 10 3.85 13.12 -5.47
N GLU A 11 2.58 12.96 -5.81
CA GLU A 11 2.04 11.74 -6.42
C GLU A 11 1.99 11.90 -7.94
N VAL A 12 2.43 10.87 -8.68
CA VAL A 12 2.40 10.84 -10.15
C VAL A 12 1.85 9.51 -10.63
N THR A 13 1.03 9.55 -11.67
CA THR A 13 0.54 8.33 -12.35
C THR A 13 1.36 8.12 -13.61
N ILE A 14 2.04 6.99 -13.70
CA ILE A 14 2.86 6.61 -14.86
C ILE A 14 2.58 5.15 -15.25
N PRO A 15 2.79 4.78 -16.53
CA PRO A 15 2.76 3.38 -16.94
C PRO A 15 3.81 2.54 -16.18
N GLU A 16 3.43 1.34 -15.75
CA GLU A 16 4.25 0.44 -14.90
C GLU A 16 5.63 0.13 -15.49
N LYS A 17 5.73 0.05 -16.82
CA LYS A 17 7.00 -0.16 -17.55
C LYS A 17 8.09 0.89 -17.24
N TYR A 18 7.71 2.05 -16.72
CA TYR A 18 8.63 3.13 -16.36
C TYR A 18 8.93 3.20 -14.86
N ALA A 19 8.29 2.38 -14.02
CA ALA A 19 8.45 2.41 -12.56
C ALA A 19 9.89 2.13 -12.13
N ASP A 20 10.56 1.16 -12.73
CA ASP A 20 11.97 0.83 -12.45
C ASP A 20 12.93 1.98 -12.79
N ILE A 21 12.69 2.67 -13.91
CA ILE A 21 13.50 3.80 -14.35
C ILE A 21 13.32 4.98 -13.38
N LEU A 22 12.07 5.27 -13.01
CA LEU A 22 11.78 6.34 -12.04
C LEU A 22 12.40 6.04 -10.68
N LYS A 23 12.33 4.78 -10.23
CA LYS A 23 12.94 4.35 -8.97
C LYS A 23 14.45 4.60 -8.96
N LYS A 24 15.16 4.20 -10.03
CA LYS A 24 16.60 4.46 -10.19
C LYS A 24 16.90 5.96 -10.19
N PHE A 25 16.11 6.75 -10.91
CA PHE A 25 16.29 8.20 -10.98
C PHE A 25 16.12 8.88 -9.62
N ILE A 26 15.07 8.54 -8.86
CA ILE A 26 14.84 9.10 -7.52
C ILE A 26 15.97 8.70 -6.57
N THR A 27 16.46 7.45 -6.64
CA THR A 27 17.61 7.02 -5.83
C THR A 27 18.88 7.78 -6.19
N SER A 28 19.14 8.08 -7.47
CA SER A 28 20.27 8.93 -7.90
C SER A 28 20.16 10.37 -7.40
N LEU A 29 18.96 10.87 -7.12
CA LEU A 29 18.72 12.19 -6.52
C LEU A 29 18.76 12.17 -4.98
N GLU A 30 19.21 11.06 -4.37
CA GLU A 30 19.17 10.84 -2.92
C GLU A 30 17.74 10.91 -2.33
N GLY A 31 16.73 10.78 -3.20
CA GLY A 31 15.33 10.79 -2.85
C GLY A 31 14.86 9.43 -2.34
N LYS A 32 13.77 9.43 -1.57
CA LYS A 32 13.15 8.21 -1.05
C LYS A 32 11.95 7.82 -1.91
N VAL A 33 12.01 6.63 -2.49
CA VAL A 33 10.85 6.01 -3.15
C VAL A 33 10.05 5.27 -2.09
N LYS A 34 8.84 5.75 -1.78
CA LYS A 34 7.88 4.95 -1.03
C LYS A 34 7.33 3.88 -1.99
N ALA A 35 7.92 2.69 -1.96
CA ALA A 35 7.25 1.54 -2.53
C ALA A 35 5.93 1.36 -1.77
N GLN A 36 4.81 1.37 -2.47
CA GLN A 36 3.52 1.03 -1.89
C GLN A 36 3.61 -0.44 -1.49
N LYS A 37 4.00 -0.70 -0.24
CA LYS A 37 3.94 -2.03 0.34
C LYS A 37 2.46 -2.38 0.33
N LYS A 38 2.05 -3.50 -0.28
CA LYS A 38 0.66 -3.98 -0.19
C LYS A 38 0.26 -3.92 1.28
N SER A 39 -0.69 -3.05 1.58
CA SER A 39 -1.22 -2.91 2.93
C SER A 39 -2.00 -4.17 3.26
N GLY A 40 -2.17 -4.47 4.55
CA GLY A 40 -3.17 -5.47 4.96
C GLY A 40 -4.58 -5.11 4.45
N LEU A 41 -4.83 -3.83 4.13
CA LEU A 41 -6.06 -3.38 3.46
C LEU A 41 -6.13 -3.78 1.98
N ASP A 42 -5.01 -3.77 1.25
CA ASP A 42 -4.97 -4.23 -0.13
C ASP A 42 -5.26 -5.74 -0.18
N GLU A 43 -4.67 -6.49 0.75
CA GLU A 43 -4.89 -7.93 0.90
C GLU A 43 -6.35 -8.24 1.29
N ALA A 44 -6.91 -7.52 2.27
CA ALA A 44 -8.31 -7.65 2.65
C ALA A 44 -9.27 -7.36 1.48
N LEU A 45 -8.94 -6.36 0.64
CA LEU A 45 -9.73 -6.05 -0.55
C LEU A 45 -9.65 -7.18 -1.60
N GLU A 46 -8.47 -7.80 -1.76
CA GLU A 46 -8.29 -8.97 -2.62
C GLU A 46 -9.07 -10.19 -2.10
N ASP A 47 -9.11 -10.41 -0.78
CA ASP A 47 -9.89 -11.49 -0.16
C ASP A 47 -11.39 -11.33 -0.38
N VAL A 48 -11.92 -10.10 -0.23
CA VAL A 48 -13.32 -9.80 -0.52
C VAL A 48 -13.65 -10.06 -1.98
N LYS A 49 -12.80 -9.59 -2.92
CA LYS A 49 -13.00 -9.81 -4.36
C LYS A 49 -12.93 -11.30 -4.74
N ALA A 50 -12.07 -12.07 -4.08
CA ALA A 50 -11.90 -13.48 -4.33
C ALA A 50 -12.95 -14.36 -3.63
N GLY A 51 -13.88 -13.78 -2.87
CA GLY A 51 -14.88 -14.52 -2.09
C GLY A 51 -14.29 -15.29 -0.92
N ARG A 52 -13.06 -14.97 -0.48
CA ARG A 52 -12.44 -15.52 0.73
C ARG A 52 -12.97 -14.78 1.96
N ILE A 53 -14.29 -14.77 2.11
CA ILE A 53 -15.00 -14.08 3.18
C ILE A 53 -15.75 -15.09 4.03
N TYR A 54 -15.79 -14.84 5.34
CA TYR A 54 -16.63 -15.61 6.25
C TYR A 54 -18.00 -14.96 6.36
N HIS A 55 -19.05 -15.77 6.28
CA HIS A 55 -20.41 -15.31 6.50
C HIS A 55 -20.79 -15.50 7.96
N ALA A 56 -21.43 -14.49 8.54
CA ALA A 56 -22.07 -14.58 9.84
C ALA A 56 -23.54 -14.22 9.68
N GLU A 57 -24.44 -15.07 10.17
CA GLU A 57 -25.88 -14.91 10.02
C GLU A 57 -26.45 -13.81 10.95
N SER A 58 -25.68 -13.41 11.96
CA SER A 58 -26.07 -12.39 12.94
C SER A 58 -24.85 -11.79 13.63
N THR A 59 -25.01 -10.60 14.24
CA THR A 59 -23.96 -9.96 15.04
C THR A 59 -23.46 -10.85 16.17
N LYS A 60 -24.34 -11.68 16.77
CA LYS A 60 -23.94 -12.65 17.80
C LYS A 60 -23.02 -13.75 17.24
N ASP A 61 -23.34 -14.25 16.05
CA ASP A 61 -22.53 -15.25 15.35
C ASP A 61 -21.17 -14.65 14.95
N LEU A 62 -21.18 -13.42 14.42
CA LEU A 62 -19.97 -12.67 14.10
C LEU A 62 -19.05 -12.51 15.32
N MET A 63 -19.59 -12.08 16.46
CA MET A 63 -18.80 -11.94 17.68
C MET A 63 -18.23 -13.27 18.16
N LYS A 64 -19.00 -14.36 18.07
CA LYS A 64 -18.51 -15.70 18.39
C LYS A 64 -17.38 -16.15 17.46
N GLN A 65 -17.52 -15.92 16.15
CA GLN A 65 -16.49 -16.25 15.16
C GLN A 65 -15.18 -15.47 15.37
N ILE A 66 -15.26 -14.21 15.81
CA ILE A 66 -14.09 -13.35 16.04
C ILE A 66 -13.43 -13.60 17.40
N LEU A 67 -14.22 -13.83 18.45
CA LEU A 67 -13.75 -13.79 19.84
C LEU A 67 -13.60 -15.17 20.50
N GLY A 68 -14.17 -16.23 19.90
CA GLY A 68 -14.20 -17.60 20.46
C GLY A 68 -15.44 -17.88 21.29
#